data_AF-A0A9X2JI05-F1
#
_entry.id   AF-A0A9X2JI05-F1
#
_cell.length_a   1.000
_cell.length_b   1.000
_cell.length_c   1.000
_cell.angle_alpha   90.00
_cell.angle_beta   90.00
_cell.angle_gamma   90.00
#
_symmetry.space_group_name_H-M   'P 1'
#
loop_
_entity.id
_entity.type
_entity.pdbx_description
1 polymer ?
#
loop_
_entity_poly.entity_id
_entity_poly.type
_entity_poly.pdbx_seq_one_letter_code
_entity_poly.pdbx_strand_id
1 'polypeptide(L)'
;MMPIAGARLRRALLPLLWVSASSALAGEPPVVQFDLPKQLVAHHVVEAVQPSAARLIEVTVPVSARILKGNAGGVDEIAIEIDGRMSGLVVHDFAPQTTLGSEHAGDIQVTTTTEKARTFEASLGGQSPMPIGDVVAQVTPSISGGSKDRTAETKTTSRLPPKRPIVVSGTINESHGAFFQLRPSSQTTLEGQHTLSVVFRVPDDWTAGQLEVRCWARGERQILWFDQPQVWGSTRRIVSIALAQPQPPTMAAKRHMVAKQPTDEIGEAWVPVKE
;
A
#
# COMPACT_ATOMS: atom_id res chain seq x y z
N MET A 1 -85.42 36.70 5.74
CA MET A 1 -85.11 36.60 7.18
C MET A 1 -83.89 35.70 7.34
N MET A 2 -82.90 36.18 8.08
CA MET A 2 -81.67 35.53 8.58
C MET A 2 -80.49 35.22 7.61
N PRO A 3 -79.23 35.52 8.04
CA PRO A 3 -77.98 35.34 7.31
C PRO A 3 -77.27 34.01 7.66
N ILE A 4 -76.34 33.55 6.81
CA ILE A 4 -75.43 32.44 7.18
C ILE A 4 -73.99 32.93 7.17
N ALA A 5 -73.34 32.60 8.29
CA ALA A 5 -72.04 33.04 8.77
C ALA A 5 -70.85 32.60 7.90
N GLY A 6 -69.81 33.45 7.90
CA GLY A 6 -68.51 33.16 7.32
C GLY A 6 -67.65 32.28 8.22
N ALA A 7 -66.89 31.38 7.59
CA ALA A 7 -65.85 30.59 8.23
C ALA A 7 -64.47 31.15 7.85
N ARG A 8 -63.73 31.67 8.83
CA ARG A 8 -62.33 32.09 8.68
C ARG A 8 -61.42 30.87 8.75
N LEU A 9 -60.82 30.50 7.61
CA LEU A 9 -59.83 29.42 7.52
C LEU A 9 -58.47 29.92 8.06
N ARG A 10 -58.08 29.47 9.26
CA ARG A 10 -56.73 29.70 9.81
C ARG A 10 -55.74 28.79 9.08
N ARG A 11 -54.91 29.35 8.20
CA ARG A 11 -53.74 28.66 7.63
C ARG A 11 -52.66 28.52 8.71
N ALA A 12 -52.46 27.32 9.22
CA ALA A 12 -51.30 26.97 10.03
C ALA A 12 -50.08 26.80 9.10
N LEU A 13 -49.08 27.67 9.27
CA LEU A 13 -47.76 27.51 8.65
C LEU A 13 -47.01 26.41 9.40
N LEU A 14 -46.74 25.28 8.73
CA LEU A 14 -45.74 24.31 9.18
C LEU A 14 -44.34 24.85 8.85
N PRO A 15 -43.40 24.94 9.82
CA PRO A 15 -42.02 25.24 9.50
C PRO A 15 -41.38 24.01 8.83
N LEU A 16 -40.96 24.18 7.58
CA LEU A 16 -40.17 23.20 6.86
C LEU A 16 -38.76 23.18 7.48
N LEU A 17 -38.48 22.20 8.34
CA LEU A 17 -37.12 21.95 8.83
C LEU A 17 -36.25 21.54 7.65
N TRP A 18 -35.38 22.46 7.22
CA TRP A 18 -34.27 22.14 6.32
C TRP A 18 -33.25 21.34 7.11
N VAL A 19 -33.31 20.01 7.00
CA VAL A 19 -32.20 19.15 7.42
C VAL A 19 -31.08 19.36 6.41
N SER A 20 -30.11 20.19 6.77
CA SER A 20 -28.85 20.28 6.04
C SER A 20 -28.13 18.94 6.21
N ALA A 21 -28.18 18.10 5.18
CA ALA A 21 -27.34 16.92 5.09
C ALA A 21 -25.89 17.39 4.96
N SER A 22 -25.18 17.48 6.09
CA SER A 22 -23.73 17.61 6.12
C SER A 22 -23.16 16.35 5.49
N SER A 23 -22.88 16.42 4.19
CA SER A 23 -22.14 15.39 3.48
C SER A 23 -20.73 15.41 4.05
N ALA A 24 -20.38 14.43 4.87
CA ALA A 24 -19.00 14.21 5.28
C ALA A 24 -18.16 14.13 4.00
N LEU A 25 -17.07 14.91 3.94
CA LEU A 25 -16.14 14.97 2.82
C LEU A 25 -15.51 13.59 2.61
N ALA A 26 -16.19 12.71 1.86
CA ALA A 26 -15.53 11.61 1.20
C ALA A 26 -14.55 12.24 0.19
N GLY A 27 -13.26 12.03 0.39
CA GLY A 27 -12.23 12.49 -0.54
C GLY A 27 -12.54 12.05 -1.96
N GLU A 28 -12.11 12.82 -2.96
CA GLU A 28 -12.37 12.51 -4.37
C GLU A 28 -11.86 11.10 -4.69
N PRO A 29 -12.71 10.23 -5.30
CA PRO A 29 -12.35 8.84 -5.55
C PRO A 29 -11.15 8.75 -6.49
N PRO A 30 -10.21 7.83 -6.26
CA PRO A 30 -9.05 7.71 -7.12
C PRO A 30 -9.43 7.21 -8.51
N VAL A 31 -8.74 7.74 -9.51
CA VAL A 31 -8.84 7.29 -10.91
C VAL A 31 -7.48 6.75 -11.32
N VAL A 32 -7.39 5.43 -11.53
CA VAL A 32 -6.12 4.77 -11.85
C VAL A 32 -6.07 4.41 -13.33
N GLN A 33 -4.96 4.76 -13.99
CA GLN A 33 -4.66 4.38 -15.35
C GLN A 33 -3.44 3.47 -15.39
N PHE A 34 -3.54 2.40 -16.19
CA PHE A 34 -2.44 1.49 -16.45
C PHE A 34 -1.89 1.68 -17.86
N ASP A 35 -0.59 1.56 -18.01
CA ASP A 35 0.10 1.49 -19.29
C ASP A 35 1.11 0.36 -19.33
N LEU A 36 1.24 -0.26 -20.50
CA LEU A 36 2.13 -1.40 -20.74
C LEU A 36 2.43 -1.55 -22.25
N PRO A 37 3.60 -2.06 -22.65
CA PRO A 37 3.94 -2.25 -24.05
C PRO A 37 2.97 -3.19 -24.79
N LYS A 38 2.84 -2.99 -26.10
CA LYS A 38 2.08 -3.91 -26.99
C LYS A 38 2.91 -5.11 -27.44
N GLN A 39 4.23 -5.02 -27.34
CA GLN A 39 5.17 -6.06 -27.73
C GLN A 39 6.25 -6.17 -26.67
N LEU A 40 6.62 -7.42 -26.34
CA LEU A 40 7.70 -7.73 -25.43
C LEU A 40 8.69 -8.69 -26.11
N VAL A 41 9.90 -8.70 -25.57
CA VAL A 41 10.97 -9.58 -26.01
C VAL A 41 11.12 -10.69 -24.99
N ALA A 42 11.16 -11.93 -25.48
CA ALA A 42 11.47 -13.10 -24.68
C ALA A 42 12.96 -13.41 -24.77
N HIS A 43 13.58 -13.74 -23.64
CA HIS A 43 14.99 -14.12 -23.55
C HIS A 43 15.13 -15.60 -23.22
N HIS A 44 16.14 -16.26 -23.76
CA HIS A 44 16.44 -17.63 -23.34
C HIS A 44 16.96 -17.64 -21.91
N VAL A 45 16.47 -18.58 -21.11
CA VAL A 45 17.05 -18.91 -19.82
C VAL A 45 17.93 -20.14 -20.01
N VAL A 46 19.24 -19.99 -19.79
CA VAL A 46 20.18 -21.11 -19.82
C VAL A 46 20.17 -21.77 -18.45
N GLU A 47 19.62 -22.98 -18.34
CA GLU A 47 19.74 -23.77 -17.11
C GLU A 47 21.18 -24.29 -16.98
N ALA A 48 21.86 -23.93 -15.89
CA ALA A 48 23.26 -24.26 -15.66
C ALA A 48 23.51 -25.75 -15.33
N VAL A 49 22.46 -26.53 -15.00
CA VAL A 49 22.62 -27.83 -14.33
C VAL A 49 22.07 -29.01 -15.14
N GLN A 50 21.04 -28.84 -15.96
CA GLN A 50 20.56 -29.91 -16.85
C GLN A 50 19.74 -29.30 -17.99
N PRO A 51 20.03 -29.58 -19.27
CA PRO A 51 19.14 -29.20 -20.35
C PRO A 51 17.86 -30.04 -20.23
N SER A 52 16.75 -29.40 -19.85
CA SER A 52 15.43 -30.01 -19.92
C SER A 52 14.99 -30.17 -21.37
N ALA A 53 14.12 -31.14 -21.65
CA ALA A 53 13.57 -31.40 -22.98
C ALA A 53 12.61 -30.29 -23.48
N ALA A 54 12.36 -29.28 -22.65
CA ALA A 54 11.56 -28.12 -22.98
C ALA A 54 12.41 -26.88 -22.75
N ARG A 55 12.37 -25.97 -23.70
CA ARG A 55 13.12 -24.72 -23.63
C ARG A 55 12.44 -23.74 -22.66
N LEU A 56 13.26 -23.00 -21.91
CA LEU A 56 12.79 -21.93 -21.05
C LEU A 56 12.99 -20.56 -21.67
N ILE A 57 11.98 -19.72 -21.57
CA ILE A 57 12.05 -18.31 -21.95
C ILE A 57 11.61 -17.43 -20.77
N GLU A 58 12.30 -16.33 -20.55
CA GLU A 58 11.89 -15.28 -19.61
C GLU A 58 11.27 -14.13 -20.39
N VAL A 59 10.10 -13.68 -19.92
CA VAL A 59 9.42 -12.48 -20.43
C VAL A 59 9.29 -11.48 -19.30
N THR A 60 9.85 -10.29 -19.51
CA THR A 60 9.74 -9.17 -18.58
C THR A 60 8.61 -8.24 -19.01
N VAL A 61 7.62 -8.05 -18.15
CA VAL A 61 6.43 -7.23 -18.37
C VAL A 61 6.52 -5.97 -17.50
N PRO A 62 6.88 -4.81 -18.05
CA PRO A 62 6.79 -3.54 -17.34
C PRO A 62 5.34 -3.03 -17.37
N VAL A 63 4.77 -2.80 -16.19
CA VAL A 63 3.42 -2.25 -16.00
C VAL A 63 3.54 -0.94 -15.24
N SER A 64 3.14 0.15 -15.87
CA SER A 64 3.06 1.46 -15.24
C SER A 64 1.66 1.70 -14.70
N ALA A 65 1.55 2.08 -13.44
CA ALA A 65 0.30 2.54 -12.83
C ALA A 65 0.44 4.03 -12.50
N ARG A 66 -0.59 4.81 -12.85
CA ARG A 66 -0.64 6.26 -12.58
C ARG A 66 -1.98 6.64 -11.99
N ILE A 67 -1.97 7.45 -10.95
CA ILE A 67 -3.17 7.96 -10.31
C ILE A 67 -3.45 9.34 -10.91
N LEU A 68 -4.51 9.45 -11.71
CA LEU A 68 -4.82 10.67 -12.46
C LEU A 68 -5.49 11.73 -11.58
N LYS A 69 -6.31 11.29 -10.63
CA LYS A 69 -7.12 12.12 -9.74
C LYS A 69 -7.41 11.35 -8.44
N GLY A 70 -7.85 12.09 -7.42
CA GLY A 70 -8.28 11.53 -6.14
C GLY A 70 -7.14 11.19 -5.19
N ASN A 71 -7.50 10.64 -4.03
CA ASN A 71 -6.52 10.27 -3.00
C ASN A 71 -5.90 8.89 -3.29
N ALA A 72 -4.57 8.85 -3.43
CA ALA A 72 -3.82 7.61 -3.61
C ALA A 72 -4.00 6.60 -2.46
N GLY A 73 -4.25 7.09 -1.24
CA GLY A 73 -4.54 6.24 -0.08
C GLY A 73 -5.87 5.49 -0.17
N GLY A 74 -6.73 5.78 -1.15
CA GLY A 74 -7.94 5.00 -1.42
C GLY A 74 -7.71 3.77 -2.31
N VAL A 75 -6.47 3.55 -2.78
CA VAL A 75 -6.09 2.36 -3.55
C VAL A 75 -5.34 1.38 -2.63
N ASP A 76 -5.98 0.26 -2.31
CA ASP A 76 -5.46 -0.73 -1.38
C ASP A 76 -4.60 -1.80 -2.06
N GLU A 77 -4.86 -2.08 -3.34
CA GLU A 77 -4.19 -3.14 -4.06
C GLU A 77 -4.14 -2.87 -5.57
N ILE A 78 -3.01 -3.17 -6.20
CA ILE A 78 -2.93 -3.38 -7.65
C ILE A 78 -2.74 -4.87 -7.89
N ALA A 79 -3.63 -5.50 -8.64
CA ALA A 79 -3.40 -6.85 -9.13
C ALA A 79 -3.09 -6.85 -10.61
N ILE A 80 -2.12 -7.69 -10.99
CA ILE A 80 -1.65 -7.90 -12.34
C ILE A 80 -1.67 -9.39 -12.61
N GLU A 81 -2.28 -9.80 -13.71
CA GLU A 81 -2.30 -11.17 -14.20
C GLU A 81 -1.63 -11.21 -15.57
N ILE A 82 -0.77 -12.19 -15.78
CA ILE A 82 -0.09 -12.47 -17.04
C ILE A 82 -0.47 -13.90 -17.43
N ASP A 83 -1.27 -14.03 -18.48
CA ASP A 83 -1.82 -15.31 -18.94
C ASP A 83 -1.22 -15.72 -20.30
N GLY A 84 -0.57 -16.89 -20.31
CA GLY A 84 0.03 -17.50 -21.49
C GLY A 84 -0.82 -18.58 -22.16
N ARG A 85 -2.05 -18.85 -21.69
CA ARG A 85 -2.93 -19.91 -22.23
C ARG A 85 -3.15 -19.81 -23.74
N MET A 86 -3.31 -18.60 -24.26
CA MET A 86 -3.53 -18.38 -25.70
C MET A 86 -2.42 -18.95 -26.58
N SER A 87 -1.21 -19.07 -26.02
CA SER A 87 -0.03 -19.58 -26.71
C SER A 87 0.43 -20.93 -26.16
N GLY A 88 -0.38 -21.58 -25.32
CA GLY A 88 -0.04 -22.87 -24.70
C GLY A 88 1.17 -22.82 -23.75
N LEU A 89 1.56 -21.65 -23.26
CA LEU A 89 2.75 -21.47 -22.43
C LEU A 89 2.47 -21.94 -21.01
N VAL A 90 3.43 -22.63 -20.40
CA VAL A 90 3.32 -23.08 -19.01
C VAL A 90 4.35 -22.34 -18.17
N VAL A 91 3.91 -21.69 -17.10
CA VAL A 91 4.76 -21.00 -16.13
C VAL A 91 5.69 -22.00 -15.47
N HIS A 92 6.98 -21.69 -15.54
CA HIS A 92 8.05 -22.37 -14.84
C HIS A 92 8.42 -21.67 -13.54
N ASP A 93 8.61 -20.35 -13.61
CA ASP A 93 9.01 -19.50 -12.49
C ASP A 93 8.52 -18.07 -12.74
N PHE A 94 8.57 -17.21 -11.72
CA PHE A 94 8.15 -15.82 -11.81
C PHE A 94 8.84 -14.95 -10.75
N ALA A 95 8.94 -13.66 -11.03
CA ALA A 95 9.41 -12.67 -10.09
C ALA A 95 8.57 -11.37 -10.21
N PRO A 96 8.36 -10.63 -9.11
CA PRO A 96 8.79 -10.91 -7.74
C PRO A 96 8.05 -12.08 -7.07
N GLN A 97 8.73 -12.75 -6.15
CA GLN A 97 8.12 -13.74 -5.25
C GLN A 97 7.35 -13.06 -4.11
N THR A 98 6.50 -13.82 -3.42
CA THR A 98 5.72 -13.30 -2.29
C THR A 98 6.65 -12.72 -1.22
N THR A 99 6.45 -11.46 -0.87
CA THR A 99 7.26 -10.76 0.15
C THR A 99 6.37 -10.22 1.28
N LEU A 100 6.84 -10.41 2.50
CA LEU A 100 6.23 -9.86 3.71
C LEU A 100 7.05 -8.67 4.20
N GLY A 101 6.38 -7.58 4.55
CA GLY A 101 7.01 -6.41 5.16
C GLY A 101 6.40 -6.05 6.50
N SER A 102 7.18 -5.33 7.30
CA SER A 102 6.77 -4.71 8.56
C SER A 102 6.98 -3.21 8.42
N GLU A 103 6.06 -2.41 8.95
CA GLU A 103 6.21 -0.97 9.08
C GLU A 103 7.11 -0.55 10.26
N HIS A 104 7.41 -1.49 11.16
CA HIS A 104 8.28 -1.30 12.31
C HIS A 104 9.66 -1.91 12.04
N ALA A 105 10.71 -1.11 12.23
CA ALA A 105 12.11 -1.49 11.99
C ALA A 105 12.76 -2.29 13.13
N GLY A 106 12.07 -2.45 14.27
CA GLY A 106 12.57 -3.15 15.44
C GLY A 106 11.46 -3.74 16.30
N ASP A 107 11.87 -4.48 17.33
CA ASP A 107 10.98 -5.09 18.32
C ASP A 107 10.08 -4.05 18.98
N ILE A 108 8.77 -4.34 19.03
CA ILE A 108 7.80 -3.51 19.73
C ILE A 108 7.93 -3.80 21.22
N GLN A 109 8.41 -2.83 22.00
CA GLN A 109 8.37 -2.90 23.45
C GLN A 109 6.97 -2.58 23.95
N VAL A 110 6.26 -3.58 24.48
CA VAL A 110 5.00 -3.37 25.18
C VAL A 110 5.30 -3.21 26.67
N THR A 111 5.20 -1.98 27.17
CA THR A 111 5.30 -1.68 28.60
C THR A 111 3.90 -1.77 29.21
N THR A 112 3.60 -2.88 29.90
CA THR A 112 2.36 -3.01 30.68
C THR A 112 2.65 -2.65 32.13
N THR A 113 2.17 -1.49 32.57
CA THR A 113 2.21 -1.08 33.98
C THR A 113 0.93 -1.57 34.65
N THR A 114 1.04 -2.61 35.49
CA THR A 114 -0.08 -3.04 36.35
C THR A 114 0.12 -2.46 37.74
N GLU A 115 -0.66 -1.44 38.10
CA GLU A 115 -0.66 -0.90 39.44
C GLU A 115 -1.75 -1.59 40.29
N LYS A 116 -1.33 -2.39 41.29
CA LYS A 116 -2.25 -2.90 42.31
C LYS A 116 -2.33 -1.90 43.46
N ALA A 117 -3.27 -0.97 43.39
CA ALA A 117 -3.67 -0.20 44.57
C ALA A 117 -4.64 -1.04 45.41
N ARG A 118 -4.21 -1.47 46.61
CA ARG A 118 -5.16 -1.88 47.66
C ARG A 118 -5.58 -0.61 48.40
N THR A 119 -6.67 0.01 47.95
CA THR A 119 -7.39 0.99 48.77
C THR A 119 -8.16 0.22 49.84
N PHE A 120 -7.68 0.29 51.08
CA PHE A 120 -8.51 -0.05 52.23
C PHE A 120 -9.30 1.21 52.59
N GLU A 121 -10.48 1.37 51.99
CA GLU A 121 -11.46 2.36 52.41
C GLU A 121 -12.01 1.95 53.78
N ALA A 122 -11.36 2.41 54.84
CA ALA A 122 -11.98 2.50 56.15
C ALA A 122 -12.67 3.87 56.24
N SER A 123 -13.97 3.88 55.98
CA SER A 123 -14.84 5.03 56.19
C SER A 123 -15.08 5.26 57.68
N LEU A 124 -14.61 6.40 58.19
CA LEU A 124 -15.07 6.93 59.48
C LEU A 124 -14.97 8.47 59.48
N GLY A 125 -16.12 9.08 59.15
CA GLY A 125 -16.62 10.39 59.59
C GLY A 125 -15.69 11.61 59.60
N GLY A 126 -15.99 12.61 58.76
CA GLY A 126 -15.59 14.00 59.03
C GLY A 126 -15.49 14.94 57.82
N GLN A 127 -16.55 15.72 57.59
CA GLN A 127 -16.65 17.08 57.00
C GLN A 127 -15.75 17.53 55.82
N SER A 128 -16.40 17.67 54.65
CA SER A 128 -16.37 18.71 53.57
C SER A 128 -15.47 19.98 53.70
N PRO A 129 -15.32 20.83 52.66
CA PRO A 129 -14.97 20.67 51.23
C PRO A 129 -13.76 21.57 50.82
N MET A 130 -13.18 21.43 49.62
CA MET A 130 -12.90 22.55 48.68
C MET A 130 -12.11 22.13 47.41
N PRO A 131 -12.35 22.80 46.27
CA PRO A 131 -11.74 22.52 44.97
C PRO A 131 -10.48 23.36 44.72
N ILE A 132 -9.42 22.73 44.21
CA ILE A 132 -8.25 23.38 43.58
C ILE A 132 -7.80 22.36 42.52
N GLY A 133 -7.76 22.61 41.22
CA GLY A 133 -7.43 23.81 40.47
C GLY A 133 -6.54 23.32 39.31
N ASP A 134 -6.77 23.85 38.11
CA ASP A 134 -6.16 23.48 36.83
C ASP A 134 -4.64 23.68 36.83
N VAL A 135 -3.86 22.63 37.10
CA VAL A 135 -2.40 22.59 36.90
C VAL A 135 -1.97 21.19 36.48
N VAL A 136 -1.54 21.05 35.22
CA VAL A 136 -0.75 19.90 34.75
C VAL A 136 0.64 20.02 35.36
N ALA A 137 0.81 19.51 36.57
CA ALA A 137 2.12 19.34 37.17
C ALA A 137 2.71 18.01 36.71
N GLN A 138 3.82 18.06 35.96
CA GLN A 138 4.72 16.93 35.83
C GLN A 138 5.27 16.60 37.22
N VAL A 139 4.69 15.62 37.89
CA VAL A 139 5.16 15.16 39.19
C VAL A 139 6.29 14.16 38.96
N THR A 140 7.53 14.65 38.92
CA THR A 140 8.70 13.84 39.24
C THR A 140 8.62 13.51 40.73
N PRO A 141 8.45 12.24 41.15
CA PRO A 141 8.32 11.92 42.56
C PRO A 141 9.69 12.05 43.23
N SER A 142 9.91 13.13 43.97
CA SER A 142 10.97 13.20 44.97
C SER A 142 10.50 12.48 46.24
N ILE A 143 11.23 11.42 46.58
CA ILE A 143 11.01 10.56 47.74
C ILE A 143 11.29 11.38 49.03
N SER A 144 10.25 11.65 49.82
CA SER A 144 10.40 11.91 51.25
C SER A 144 10.00 10.66 52.03
N GLY A 145 10.80 10.32 53.04
CA GLY A 145 10.81 9.03 53.70
C GLY A 145 9.46 8.62 54.30
N GLY A 146 9.01 7.44 53.89
CA GLY A 146 7.91 6.70 54.51
C GLY A 146 7.96 5.28 53.94
N SER A 147 8.31 4.31 54.78
CA SER A 147 8.40 2.90 54.39
C SER A 147 7.02 2.41 53.99
N LYS A 148 6.77 2.34 52.68
CA LYS A 148 5.56 1.80 52.08
C LYS A 148 6.03 0.89 50.95
N ASP A 149 5.91 -0.41 51.14
CA ASP A 149 6.25 -1.42 50.12
C ASP A 149 5.36 -1.19 48.90
N ARG A 150 5.89 -0.46 47.91
CA ARG A 150 5.28 -0.26 46.60
C ARG A 150 6.01 -1.16 45.63
N THR A 151 5.53 -2.40 45.48
CA THR A 151 6.04 -3.31 44.46
C THR A 151 5.42 -2.93 43.12
N ALA A 152 6.13 -2.10 42.35
CA ALA A 152 5.82 -1.84 40.95
C ALA A 152 6.52 -2.91 40.11
N GLU A 153 5.76 -3.82 39.50
CA GLU A 153 6.29 -4.78 38.53
C GLU A 153 6.15 -4.21 37.12
N THR A 154 7.26 -3.75 36.55
CA THR A 154 7.34 -3.33 35.15
C THR A 154 7.73 -4.55 34.31
N LYS A 155 6.79 -5.11 33.56
CA LYS A 155 7.07 -6.21 32.62
C LYS A 155 7.27 -5.66 31.21
N THR A 156 8.51 -5.42 30.83
CA THR A 156 8.88 -5.09 29.44
C THR A 156 8.89 -6.37 28.62
N THR A 157 7.92 -6.54 27.73
CA THR A 157 7.91 -7.67 26.79
C THR A 157 8.20 -7.16 25.39
N SER A 158 9.28 -7.66 24.79
CA SER A 158 9.57 -7.47 23.37
C SER A 158 8.62 -8.35 22.54
N ARG A 159 7.99 -7.77 21.52
CA ARG A 159 7.21 -8.50 20.51
C ARG A 159 7.77 -8.22 19.13
N LEU A 160 7.91 -9.26 18.32
CA LEU A 160 8.20 -9.12 16.90
C LEU A 160 7.05 -8.36 16.22
N PRO A 161 7.36 -7.39 15.35
CA PRO A 161 6.33 -6.58 14.73
C PRO A 161 5.50 -7.41 13.74
N PRO A 162 4.20 -7.10 13.60
CA PRO A 162 3.32 -7.79 12.68
C PRO A 162 3.81 -7.57 11.24
N LYS A 163 4.01 -8.68 10.51
CA LYS A 163 4.36 -8.64 9.08
C LYS A 163 3.09 -8.78 8.25
N ARG A 164 2.94 -7.95 7.23
CA ARG A 164 1.86 -8.02 6.23
C ARG A 164 2.44 -8.31 4.84
N PRO A 165 1.71 -8.99 3.95
CA PRO A 165 2.16 -9.18 2.57
C PRO A 165 2.19 -7.83 1.84
N ILE A 166 3.35 -7.50 1.26
CA ILE A 166 3.52 -6.34 0.36
C ILE A 166 3.33 -6.80 -1.09
N VAL A 167 3.86 -7.96 -1.43
CA VAL A 167 3.67 -8.61 -2.71
C VAL A 167 3.16 -10.02 -2.45
N VAL A 168 2.07 -10.40 -3.09
CA VAL A 168 1.63 -11.79 -3.18
C VAL A 168 1.72 -12.20 -4.64
N SER A 169 2.36 -13.32 -4.92
CA SER A 169 2.45 -13.85 -6.28
C SER A 169 2.24 -15.35 -6.29
N GLY A 170 1.79 -15.84 -7.44
CA GLY A 170 1.49 -17.25 -7.63
C GLY A 170 1.09 -17.55 -9.07
N THR A 171 0.68 -18.79 -9.31
CA THR A 171 0.19 -19.22 -10.62
C THR A 171 -1.34 -19.26 -10.65
N ILE A 172 -1.89 -19.07 -11.84
CA ILE A 172 -3.31 -19.20 -12.17
C ILE A 172 -3.46 -20.11 -13.39
N ASN A 173 -4.70 -20.51 -13.68
CA ASN A 173 -5.03 -21.16 -14.94
C ASN A 173 -4.21 -22.45 -15.19
N GLU A 174 -4.13 -23.33 -14.18
CA GLU A 174 -3.36 -24.59 -14.27
C GLU A 174 -1.88 -24.35 -14.63
N SER A 175 -1.29 -23.31 -14.02
CA SER A 175 0.09 -22.88 -14.28
C SER A 175 0.32 -22.33 -15.69
N HIS A 176 -0.71 -21.92 -16.43
CA HIS A 176 -0.53 -21.20 -17.68
C HIS A 176 -0.43 -19.68 -17.51
N GLY A 177 -0.68 -19.16 -16.30
CA GLY A 177 -0.48 -17.75 -16.00
C GLY A 177 0.11 -17.51 -14.62
N ALA A 178 0.61 -16.31 -14.40
CA ALA A 178 1.09 -15.83 -13.11
C ALA A 178 0.30 -14.60 -12.68
N PHE A 179 0.09 -14.43 -11.39
CA PHE A 179 -0.55 -13.24 -10.82
C PHE A 179 0.35 -12.59 -9.78
N PHE A 180 0.19 -11.28 -9.62
CA PHE A 180 0.92 -10.42 -8.70
C PHE A 180 -0.06 -9.44 -8.07
N GLN A 181 -0.23 -9.49 -6.76
CA GLN A 181 -0.98 -8.53 -5.97
C GLN A 181 0.02 -7.68 -5.20
N LEU A 182 0.03 -6.39 -5.51
CA LEU A 182 0.90 -5.39 -4.91
C LEU A 182 0.08 -4.57 -3.93
N ARG A 183 0.58 -4.40 -2.71
CA ARG A 183 -0.03 -3.58 -1.66
C ARG A 183 0.89 -2.44 -1.28
N PRO A 184 0.34 -1.26 -0.96
CA PRO A 184 1.16 -0.13 -0.54
C PRO A 184 1.80 -0.45 0.82
N SER A 185 2.97 0.13 1.05
CA SER A 185 3.60 0.14 2.36
C SER A 185 4.18 1.53 2.63
N SER A 186 4.66 1.78 3.86
CA SER A 186 5.35 3.03 4.17
C SER A 186 6.63 3.25 3.35
N GLN A 187 7.15 2.18 2.72
CA GLN A 187 8.39 2.20 1.93
C GLN A 187 8.15 2.03 0.42
N THR A 188 6.94 1.65 0.01
CA THR A 188 6.62 1.31 -1.38
C THR A 188 5.29 1.92 -1.81
N THR A 189 5.28 2.62 -2.93
CA THR A 189 4.08 3.17 -3.55
C THR A 189 3.52 2.20 -4.61
N LEU A 190 2.20 2.26 -4.82
CA LEU A 190 1.53 1.57 -5.92
C LEU A 190 1.65 2.33 -7.25
N GLU A 191 1.96 3.62 -7.22
CA GLU A 191 2.18 4.43 -8.41
C GLU A 191 3.60 4.26 -8.95
N GLY A 192 3.77 4.30 -10.28
CA GLY A 192 5.05 4.11 -10.95
C GLY A 192 5.10 2.82 -11.77
N GLN A 193 6.31 2.42 -12.17
CA GLN A 193 6.53 1.25 -13.01
C GLN A 193 6.88 0.02 -12.15
N HIS A 194 6.08 -1.02 -12.31
CA HIS A 194 6.29 -2.34 -11.71
C HIS A 194 6.84 -3.28 -12.77
N THR A 195 8.02 -3.86 -12.50
CA THR A 195 8.67 -4.79 -13.43
C THR A 195 8.45 -6.20 -12.93
N LEU A 196 7.70 -6.99 -13.71
CA LEU A 196 7.39 -8.38 -13.40
C LEU A 196 8.11 -9.26 -14.43
N SER A 197 8.62 -10.42 -14.03
CA SER A 197 9.12 -11.42 -14.96
C SER A 197 8.41 -12.75 -14.77
N VAL A 198 8.17 -13.44 -15.88
CA VAL A 198 7.59 -14.78 -15.90
C VAL A 198 8.45 -15.63 -16.82
N VAL A 199 8.90 -16.77 -16.29
CA VAL A 199 9.61 -17.78 -17.05
C VAL A 199 8.59 -18.81 -17.52
N PHE A 200 8.55 -19.08 -18.81
CA PHE A 200 7.67 -20.07 -19.42
C PHE A 200 8.47 -21.24 -20.00
N ARG A 201 7.91 -22.45 -19.91
CA ARG A 201 8.28 -23.60 -20.72
C ARG A 201 7.62 -23.49 -22.09
N VAL A 202 8.41 -23.69 -23.13
CA VAL A 202 7.98 -23.64 -24.53
C VAL A 202 8.53 -24.82 -25.34
N PRO A 203 7.90 -25.18 -26.46
CA PRO A 203 8.47 -26.08 -27.44
C PRO A 203 9.83 -25.58 -27.97
N ASP A 204 10.70 -26.48 -28.41
CA ASP A 204 12.04 -26.12 -28.89
C ASP A 204 12.01 -25.21 -30.13
N ASP A 205 11.03 -25.42 -31.01
CA ASP A 205 10.78 -24.66 -32.24
C ASP A 205 9.98 -23.36 -32.01
N TRP A 206 9.70 -23.01 -30.74
CA TRP A 206 8.95 -21.80 -30.42
C TRP A 206 9.71 -20.52 -30.79
N THR A 207 9.01 -19.60 -31.43
CA THR A 207 9.56 -18.33 -31.95
C THR A 207 8.82 -17.10 -31.46
N ALA A 208 7.49 -17.17 -31.34
CA ALA A 208 6.63 -16.08 -30.94
C ALA A 208 5.30 -16.57 -30.38
N GLY A 209 4.59 -15.67 -29.70
CA GLY A 209 3.28 -15.94 -29.11
C GLY A 209 2.59 -14.65 -28.67
N GLN A 210 1.53 -14.83 -27.90
CA GLN A 210 0.73 -13.79 -27.28
C GLN A 210 0.52 -14.09 -25.80
N LEU A 211 0.60 -13.04 -24.99
CA LEU A 211 0.20 -13.02 -23.59
C LEU A 211 -1.01 -12.13 -23.43
N GLU A 212 -1.91 -12.50 -22.54
CA GLU A 212 -2.95 -11.59 -22.07
C GLU A 212 -2.52 -11.02 -20.72
N VAL A 213 -2.39 -9.69 -20.65
CA VAL A 213 -2.08 -8.99 -19.40
C VAL A 213 -3.32 -8.24 -18.93
N ARG A 214 -3.75 -8.53 -17.71
CA ARG A 214 -4.84 -7.82 -17.04
C ARG A 214 -4.29 -7.08 -15.83
N CYS A 215 -4.68 -5.84 -15.66
CA CYS A 215 -4.37 -5.08 -14.44
C CYS A 215 -5.64 -4.45 -13.89
N TRP A 216 -5.73 -4.36 -12.58
CA TRP A 216 -6.77 -3.57 -11.91
C TRP A 216 -6.29 -3.02 -10.58
N ALA A 217 -6.78 -1.84 -10.25
CA ALA A 217 -6.59 -1.19 -8.96
C ALA A 217 -7.88 -1.34 -8.15
N ARG A 218 -7.76 -1.91 -6.94
CA ARG A 218 -8.87 -2.12 -6.00
C ARG A 218 -8.68 -1.23 -4.78
N GLY A 219 -9.79 -0.87 -4.19
CA GLY A 219 -9.83 -0.38 -2.82
C GLY A 219 -11.25 -0.40 -2.29
N GLU A 220 -11.50 0.39 -1.26
CA GLU A 220 -12.82 0.49 -0.65
C GLU A 220 -13.45 1.86 -0.89
N ARG A 221 -14.76 1.85 -1.12
CA ARG A 221 -15.59 3.04 -1.15
C ARG A 221 -16.55 3.00 0.02
N GLN A 222 -16.43 3.97 0.91
CA GLN A 222 -17.41 4.16 1.96
C GLN A 222 -18.73 4.69 1.37
N ILE A 223 -19.82 3.96 1.60
CA ILE A 223 -21.18 4.36 1.27
C ILE A 223 -21.98 4.39 2.58
N LEU A 224 -22.34 5.60 3.01
CA LEU A 224 -22.95 5.84 4.32
C LEU A 224 -22.06 5.31 5.46
N TRP A 225 -22.39 4.16 6.02
CA TRP A 225 -21.74 3.51 7.16
C TRP A 225 -21.24 2.08 6.81
N PHE A 226 -21.09 1.77 5.52
CA PHE A 226 -20.53 0.51 5.05
C PHE A 226 -19.43 0.74 4.02
N ASP A 227 -18.41 -0.11 4.05
CA ASP A 227 -17.36 -0.14 3.04
C ASP A 227 -17.72 -1.14 1.95
N GLN A 228 -17.65 -0.70 0.70
CA GLN A 228 -17.89 -1.54 -0.47
C GLN A 228 -16.61 -1.68 -1.28
N PRO A 229 -16.18 -2.92 -1.63
CA PRO A 229 -15.08 -3.13 -2.55
C PRO A 229 -15.36 -2.47 -3.90
N GLN A 230 -14.39 -1.69 -4.39
CA GLN A 230 -14.49 -0.92 -5.62
C GLN A 230 -13.23 -1.08 -6.46
N VAL A 231 -13.41 -1.12 -7.78
CA VAL A 231 -12.30 -1.05 -8.75
C VAL A 231 -12.18 0.38 -9.24
N TRP A 232 -10.98 0.97 -9.09
CA TRP A 232 -10.68 2.36 -9.43
C TRP A 232 -10.09 2.54 -10.83
N GLY A 233 -9.67 1.44 -11.45
CA GLY A 233 -9.13 1.40 -12.79
C GLY A 233 -8.83 -0.02 -13.21
N SER A 234 -8.93 -0.31 -14.50
CA SER A 234 -8.54 -1.60 -15.05
C SER A 234 -8.05 -1.46 -16.48
N THR A 235 -7.22 -2.41 -16.91
CA THR A 235 -6.81 -2.57 -18.31
C THR A 235 -6.71 -4.05 -18.63
N ARG A 236 -6.99 -4.40 -19.88
CA ARG A 236 -6.80 -5.74 -20.43
C ARG A 236 -6.16 -5.56 -21.80
N ARG A 237 -5.03 -6.21 -22.03
CA ARG A 237 -4.28 -6.06 -23.28
C ARG A 237 -3.68 -7.39 -23.72
N ILE A 238 -3.85 -7.70 -24.99
CA ILE A 238 -3.07 -8.75 -25.65
C ILE A 238 -1.73 -8.16 -26.05
N VAL A 239 -0.65 -8.82 -25.64
CA VAL A 239 0.73 -8.40 -25.82
C VAL A 239 1.44 -9.46 -26.63
N SER A 240 2.01 -9.08 -27.77
CA SER A 240 2.80 -10.00 -28.59
C SER A 240 4.15 -10.24 -27.95
N ILE A 241 4.60 -11.48 -27.90
CA ILE A 241 5.93 -11.85 -27.45
C ILE A 241 6.69 -12.50 -28.60
N ALA A 242 7.96 -12.13 -28.76
CA ALA A 242 8.83 -12.74 -29.75
C ALA A 242 10.20 -12.97 -29.12
N LEU A 243 10.85 -14.05 -29.53
CA LEU A 243 12.20 -14.31 -29.10
C LEU A 243 13.14 -13.18 -29.53
N ALA A 244 14.03 -12.78 -28.61
CA ALA A 244 15.14 -11.89 -28.92
C ALA A 244 15.90 -12.42 -30.15
N GLN A 245 15.88 -11.64 -31.23
CA GLN A 245 16.72 -11.93 -32.38
C GLN A 245 18.19 -11.72 -31.95
N PRO A 246 19.13 -12.55 -32.43
CA PRO A 246 20.55 -12.29 -32.25
C PRO A 246 20.87 -10.90 -32.82
N GLN A 247 21.05 -9.92 -31.94
CA GLN A 247 21.37 -8.57 -32.36
C GLN A 247 22.86 -8.56 -32.69
N PRO A 248 23.28 -8.13 -33.90
CA PRO A 248 24.69 -7.87 -34.14
C PRO A 248 25.18 -6.84 -33.10
N PRO A 249 26.44 -6.91 -32.64
CA PRO A 249 26.95 -6.04 -31.59
C PRO A 249 26.78 -4.59 -32.00
N THR A 250 25.71 -3.96 -31.50
CA THR A 250 25.40 -2.58 -31.79
C THR A 250 26.22 -1.76 -30.79
N MET A 251 27.16 -0.97 -31.32
CA MET A 251 28.02 -0.11 -30.50
C MET A 251 27.19 0.67 -29.48
N ALA A 252 27.60 0.56 -28.23
CA ALA A 252 26.98 1.11 -27.04
C ALA A 252 26.24 2.43 -27.31
N ALA A 253 24.91 2.38 -27.21
CA ALA A 253 24.09 3.58 -27.08
C ALA A 253 24.57 4.33 -25.83
N LYS A 254 25.14 5.52 -26.04
CA LYS A 254 25.55 6.43 -24.97
C LYS A 254 24.36 6.65 -24.04
N ARG A 255 24.41 6.06 -22.84
CA ARG A 255 23.53 6.43 -21.74
C ARG A 255 23.65 7.94 -21.57
N HIS A 256 22.56 8.67 -21.79
CA HIS A 256 22.44 10.04 -21.33
C HIS A 256 22.55 9.99 -19.80
N MET A 257 23.74 10.24 -19.28
CA MET A 257 23.90 10.68 -17.90
C MET A 257 23.20 12.03 -17.80
N VAL A 258 22.04 12.05 -17.16
CA VAL A 258 21.46 13.29 -16.65
C VAL A 258 22.50 13.85 -15.67
N ALA A 259 23.10 14.98 -16.05
CA ALA A 259 24.06 15.68 -15.22
C ALA A 259 23.38 16.07 -13.90
N LYS A 260 23.90 15.55 -12.79
CA LYS A 260 23.64 16.10 -11.46
C LYS A 260 24.19 17.52 -11.49
N GLN A 261 23.31 18.53 -11.41
CA GLN A 261 23.75 19.92 -11.28
C GLN A 261 24.71 20.03 -10.08
N PRO A 262 25.85 20.74 -10.22
CA PRO A 262 26.70 21.01 -9.08
C PRO A 262 25.94 21.96 -8.14
N THR A 263 25.73 21.50 -6.91
CA THR A 263 25.40 22.36 -5.78
C THR A 263 26.63 23.22 -5.51
N ASP A 264 26.49 24.53 -5.69
CA ASP A 264 27.46 25.52 -5.22
C ASP A 264 27.55 25.42 -3.69
N GLU A 265 28.57 24.71 -3.19
CA GLU A 265 29.06 24.93 -1.84
C GLU A 265 30.31 25.81 -1.92
N ILE A 266 30.07 27.08 -1.63
CA ILE A 266 31.07 28.10 -1.38
C ILE A 266 31.73 27.78 -0.04
N GLY A 267 33.05 27.59 -0.07
CA GLY A 267 33.91 27.82 1.09
C GLY A 267 34.75 26.63 1.52
N GLU A 268 36.00 26.59 1.07
CA GLU A 268 37.13 26.67 2.01
C GLU A 268 38.42 27.04 1.28
N ALA A 269 39.07 28.07 1.79
CA ALA A 269 40.26 28.67 1.24
C ALA A 269 41.47 27.75 1.42
N TRP A 270 42.15 27.44 0.31
CA TRP A 270 43.42 26.75 0.31
C TRP A 270 44.53 27.74 0.67
N VAL A 271 45.28 27.47 1.75
CA VAL A 271 46.49 28.21 2.14
C VAL A 271 47.70 27.45 1.59
N PRO A 272 48.55 28.04 0.74
CA PRO A 272 49.75 27.36 0.28
C PRO A 272 50.82 27.36 1.40
N VAL A 273 51.31 26.16 1.73
CA VAL A 273 52.54 25.96 2.50
C VAL A 273 53.72 26.38 1.62
N LYS A 274 54.52 27.32 2.11
CA LYS A 274 55.79 27.72 1.49
C LYS A 274 56.85 26.66 1.80
N GLU A 275 57.51 26.16 0.76
CA GLU A 275 58.93 25.77 0.82
C GLU A 275 59.76 26.90 0.19
#